data_AF-A0A431HKC3-F1
#
_entry.id   AF-A0A431HKC3-F1
#
_cell.length_a   1.000
_cell.length_b   1.000
_cell.length_c   1.000
_cell.angle_alpha   90.00
_cell.angle_beta   90.00
_cell.angle_gamma   90.00
#
_symmetry.space_group_name_H-M   'P 1'
#
loop_
_entity.id
_entity.type
_entity.pdbx_description
1 polymer ?
#
loop_
_entity_poly.entity_id
_entity_poly.type
_entity_poly.pdbx_seq_one_letter_code
_entity_poly.pdbx_strand_id
1 'polypeptide(L)'
;MPKQKKPIKKKRNLFLFVTEQSNKVRIGMVVAVFAVLGTAILRTSSAQTNYTSQRFNILRVAHGETGHLDGSARVREYTGRSDNPEWCAYFVSWVMKNSGYPLRDGDWRVPAVYRGPQSGNLRDLFISMGAYQEYTGAKAPVAPQPGDVILFSRSHTGIVTKMNGAELYTIEGNSGAAGKPNRVTPVTYPSLSAAGVMGWGNVDAIISRAAEPASPSKQPQP
;
A
#
# COMPACT_ATOMS: atom_id res chain seq x y z
N MET A 1 1.94 -21.66 72.15
CA MET A 1 2.41 -20.55 73.03
C MET A 1 3.20 -21.18 74.18
N PRO A 2 4.22 -20.53 74.78
CA PRO A 2 4.66 -19.11 74.70
C PRO A 2 6.02 -18.97 73.94
N LYS A 3 6.42 -17.91 73.21
CA LYS A 3 6.38 -16.43 73.29
C LYS A 3 7.25 -15.80 74.39
N GLN A 4 8.32 -15.11 73.97
CA GLN A 4 8.80 -13.74 74.35
C GLN A 4 10.16 -13.51 73.64
N LYS A 5 10.42 -12.58 72.70
CA LYS A 5 10.24 -11.12 72.46
C LYS A 5 11.23 -10.16 73.18
N LYS A 6 12.22 -9.68 72.38
CA LYS A 6 12.71 -8.27 72.15
C LYS A 6 13.44 -7.53 73.31
N PRO A 7 14.40 -6.61 72.99
CA PRO A 7 14.04 -5.20 72.67
C PRO A 7 14.86 -4.49 71.57
N ILE A 8 14.34 -3.32 71.21
CA ILE A 8 14.66 -2.35 70.14
C ILE A 8 15.42 -1.13 70.73
N LYS A 9 16.31 -0.47 69.97
CA LYS A 9 16.64 0.99 70.08
C LYS A 9 16.92 1.53 68.66
N LYS A 10 16.07 2.32 67.98
CA LYS A 10 15.65 3.75 68.06
C LYS A 10 16.69 4.82 67.60
N LYS A 11 16.47 5.32 66.36
CA LYS A 11 16.54 6.70 65.79
C LYS A 11 17.81 7.56 65.91
N ARG A 12 18.16 8.22 64.78
CA ARG A 12 18.32 9.69 64.66
C ARG A 12 18.27 10.18 63.20
N ASN A 13 17.77 11.40 63.04
CA ASN A 13 17.28 12.08 61.84
C ASN A 13 18.39 12.83 61.06
N LEU A 14 18.14 13.01 59.76
CA LEU A 14 18.19 14.25 58.97
C LEU A 14 19.38 15.20 59.15
N PHE A 15 20.16 15.42 58.08
CA PHE A 15 20.51 16.78 57.65
C PHE A 15 20.77 16.79 56.13
N LEU A 16 19.93 17.55 55.43
CA LEU A 16 20.22 18.08 54.09
C LEU A 16 21.48 18.94 54.19
N PHE A 17 22.44 18.70 53.29
CA PHE A 17 23.27 19.77 52.75
C PHE A 17 23.05 19.77 51.25
N VAL A 18 22.16 20.66 50.81
CA VAL A 18 22.21 21.23 49.47
C VAL A 18 23.53 21.99 49.42
N THR A 19 24.48 21.53 48.62
CA THR A 19 25.59 22.38 48.20
C THR A 19 25.38 22.77 46.75
N GLU A 20 25.38 24.07 46.57
CA GLU A 20 25.01 24.83 45.41
C GLU A 20 26.04 24.70 44.28
N GLN A 21 25.54 24.89 43.07
CA GLN A 21 26.20 24.95 41.77
C GLN A 21 27.62 25.55 41.74
N SER A 22 28.50 24.95 40.94
CA SER A 22 29.34 25.77 40.06
C SER A 22 29.57 25.10 38.71
N ASN A 23 29.23 25.87 37.68
CA ASN A 23 29.22 25.51 36.28
C ASN A 23 30.64 25.34 35.70
N LYS A 24 30.68 24.57 34.61
CA LYS A 24 31.73 24.44 33.57
C LYS A 24 32.67 23.24 33.78
N VAL A 25 32.51 22.22 32.92
CA VAL A 25 33.51 21.81 31.91
C VAL A 25 33.01 20.57 31.16
N ARG A 26 32.63 20.82 29.90
CA ARG A 26 32.92 20.04 28.68
C ARG A 26 32.71 18.51 28.69
N ILE A 27 31.56 18.13 28.12
CA ILE A 27 31.38 17.09 27.08
C ILE A 27 32.22 15.82 27.29
N GLY A 28 31.73 14.96 28.19
CA GLY A 28 32.20 13.58 28.34
C GLY A 28 31.42 12.63 27.43
N MET A 29 32.13 12.03 26.48
CA MET A 29 31.74 10.79 25.81
C MET A 29 31.94 9.64 26.81
N VAL A 30 30.92 9.24 27.58
CA VAL A 30 30.94 7.97 28.32
C VAL A 30 29.54 7.35 28.34
N VAL A 31 29.46 6.17 27.73
CA VAL A 31 28.33 5.25 27.72
C VAL A 31 28.09 4.71 29.14
N ALA A 32 26.87 4.85 29.65
CA ALA A 32 26.37 3.97 30.71
C ALA A 32 24.85 3.79 30.56
N VAL A 33 24.49 2.53 30.35
CA VAL A 33 23.15 1.99 30.11
C VAL A 33 22.25 2.24 31.33
N PHE A 34 21.10 2.90 31.11
CA PHE A 34 19.92 2.80 31.98
C PHE A 34 18.68 2.50 31.14
N ALA A 35 17.97 1.47 31.57
CA ALA A 35 16.88 0.86 30.85
C ALA A 35 15.54 1.59 31.05
N VAL A 36 14.73 1.56 29.98
CA VAL A 36 13.26 1.67 29.93
C VAL A 36 12.62 3.06 30.15
N LEU A 37 12.54 3.81 29.06
CA LEU A 37 11.27 4.14 28.41
C LEU A 37 11.60 4.50 26.96
N GLY A 38 11.69 3.46 26.14
CA GLY A 38 11.97 3.61 24.71
C GLY A 38 10.79 4.26 24.02
N THR A 39 10.71 5.60 24.04
CA THR A 39 10.08 6.33 22.95
C THR A 39 10.93 6.06 21.72
N ALA A 40 10.57 5.02 20.97
CA ALA A 40 10.99 4.91 19.59
C ALA A 40 10.44 6.16 18.89
N ILE A 41 11.27 7.20 18.80
CA ILE A 41 11.03 8.30 17.88
C ILE A 41 11.12 7.64 16.51
N LEU A 42 9.98 7.22 15.97
CA LEU A 42 9.86 6.80 14.59
C LEU A 42 10.35 7.95 13.72
N ARG A 43 11.61 7.88 13.29
CA ARG A 43 12.05 8.58 12.09
C ARG A 43 11.46 7.83 10.91
N THR A 44 10.15 7.96 10.70
CA THR A 44 9.56 7.56 9.42
C THR A 44 10.21 8.45 8.37
N SER A 45 10.95 7.85 7.44
CA SER A 45 11.56 8.60 6.34
C SER A 45 10.46 9.32 5.55
N SER A 46 10.72 10.54 5.09
CA SER A 46 9.78 11.32 4.27
C SER A 46 9.29 10.52 3.05
N ALA A 47 10.13 9.66 2.49
CA ALA A 47 9.79 8.73 1.43
C ALA A 47 8.66 7.76 1.82
N GLN A 48 8.72 7.12 3.00
CA GLN A 48 7.70 6.17 3.43
C GLN A 48 6.34 6.85 3.69
N THR A 49 6.37 8.07 4.25
CA THR A 49 5.18 8.90 4.43
C THR A 49 4.59 9.30 3.07
N ASN A 50 5.42 9.68 2.10
CA ASN A 50 4.98 10.01 0.75
C ASN A 50 4.29 8.83 0.06
N TYR A 51 4.89 7.63 0.06
CA TYR A 51 4.25 6.44 -0.51
C TYR A 51 2.90 6.15 0.15
N THR A 52 2.79 6.34 1.47
CA THR A 52 1.52 6.18 2.18
C THR A 52 0.46 7.15 1.68
N SER A 53 0.79 8.44 1.51
CA SER A 53 -0.14 9.44 0.96
C SER A 53 -0.51 9.15 -0.50
N GLN A 54 0.42 8.65 -1.30
CA GLN A 54 0.20 8.33 -2.72
C GLN A 54 -0.68 7.09 -2.89
N ARG A 55 -0.42 6.02 -2.12
CA ARG A 55 -1.30 4.85 -2.02
C ARG A 55 -2.69 5.23 -1.49
N PHE A 56 -2.77 6.12 -0.51
CA PHE A 56 -4.05 6.65 -0.02
C PHE A 56 -4.83 7.36 -1.14
N ASN A 57 -4.17 8.09 -2.03
CA ASN A 57 -4.84 8.71 -3.17
C ASN A 57 -5.46 7.66 -4.13
N ILE A 58 -4.73 6.58 -4.42
CA ILE A 58 -5.22 5.45 -5.22
C ILE A 58 -6.48 4.85 -4.60
N LEU A 59 -6.44 4.59 -3.29
CA LEU A 59 -7.57 4.05 -2.54
C LEU A 59 -8.76 5.01 -2.53
N ARG A 60 -8.51 6.30 -2.32
CA ARG A 60 -9.55 7.35 -2.32
C ARG A 60 -10.28 7.40 -3.66
N VAL A 61 -9.56 7.36 -4.77
CA VAL A 61 -10.15 7.33 -6.11
C VAL A 61 -10.96 6.04 -6.30
N ALA A 62 -10.40 4.87 -5.98
CA ALA A 62 -11.10 3.59 -6.11
C ALA A 62 -12.41 3.55 -5.28
N HIS A 63 -12.36 4.00 -4.02
CA HIS A 63 -13.55 4.09 -3.16
C HIS A 63 -14.61 5.04 -3.71
N GLY A 64 -14.19 6.18 -4.26
CA GLY A 64 -15.10 7.16 -4.87
C GLY A 64 -15.89 6.63 -6.06
N GLU A 65 -15.40 5.57 -6.71
CA GLU A 65 -16.08 4.95 -7.84
C GLU A 65 -17.08 3.84 -7.44
N THR A 66 -17.18 3.49 -6.15
CA THR A 66 -18.05 2.40 -5.68
C THR A 66 -19.51 2.63 -6.07
N GLY A 67 -20.17 1.56 -6.55
CA GLY A 67 -21.59 1.55 -6.88
C GLY A 67 -21.92 1.90 -8.33
N HIS A 68 -20.98 2.49 -9.09
CA HIS A 68 -21.21 2.78 -10.51
C HIS A 68 -21.51 1.51 -11.30
N LEU A 69 -22.68 1.51 -11.93
CA LEU A 69 -23.27 0.41 -12.65
C LEU A 69 -22.67 0.24 -14.04
N ASP A 70 -22.64 -1.01 -14.50
CA ASP A 70 -22.43 -1.31 -15.91
C ASP A 70 -23.38 -0.51 -16.82
N GLY A 71 -22.89 -0.09 -17.99
CA GLY A 71 -23.60 0.78 -18.93
C GLY A 71 -23.83 2.24 -18.48
N SER A 72 -23.43 2.63 -17.26
CA SER A 72 -23.56 4.01 -16.78
C SER A 72 -22.65 4.99 -17.54
N ALA A 73 -22.99 6.29 -17.50
CA ALA A 73 -22.14 7.35 -18.07
C ALA A 73 -20.72 7.30 -17.53
N ARG A 74 -20.57 7.05 -16.23
CA ARG A 74 -19.27 6.92 -15.59
C ARG A 74 -18.46 5.76 -16.16
N VAL A 75 -19.06 4.58 -16.34
CA VAL A 75 -18.34 3.41 -16.92
C VAL A 75 -17.88 3.69 -18.35
N ARG A 76 -18.65 4.46 -19.14
CA ARG A 76 -18.21 4.91 -20.47
C ARG A 76 -16.98 5.83 -20.43
N GLU A 77 -16.78 6.58 -19.34
CA GLU A 77 -15.56 7.37 -19.16
C GLU A 77 -14.34 6.46 -18.94
N TYR A 78 -14.51 5.35 -18.21
CA TYR A 78 -13.45 4.35 -18.00
C TYR A 78 -13.04 3.73 -19.34
N THR A 79 -14.02 3.20 -20.07
CA THR A 79 -13.78 2.43 -21.29
C THR A 79 -13.44 3.30 -22.49
N GLY A 80 -14.01 4.52 -22.55
CA GLY A 80 -14.00 5.35 -23.76
C GLY A 80 -14.87 4.77 -24.89
N ARG A 81 -15.77 3.84 -24.58
CA ARG A 81 -16.53 3.04 -25.56
C ARG A 81 -17.95 2.76 -25.07
N SER A 82 -18.86 2.50 -26.01
CA SER A 82 -20.26 2.17 -25.74
C SER A 82 -20.59 0.68 -25.87
N ASP A 83 -19.62 -0.17 -26.21
CA ASP A 83 -19.77 -1.60 -26.50
C ASP A 83 -19.81 -2.50 -25.24
N ASN A 84 -19.91 -1.92 -24.03
CA ASN A 84 -19.93 -2.61 -22.72
C ASN A 84 -18.92 -3.78 -22.63
N PRO A 85 -17.62 -3.54 -22.90
CA PRO A 85 -16.62 -4.60 -22.86
C PRO A 85 -16.38 -5.05 -21.41
N GLU A 86 -15.68 -6.17 -21.22
CA GLU A 86 -15.09 -6.50 -19.92
C GLU A 86 -14.25 -5.31 -19.40
N TRP A 87 -14.75 -4.60 -18.39
CA TRP A 87 -14.25 -3.26 -18.04
C TRP A 87 -13.44 -3.20 -16.75
N CYS A 88 -13.13 -4.34 -16.13
CA CYS A 88 -12.28 -4.41 -14.93
C CYS A 88 -10.89 -3.80 -15.15
N ALA A 89 -10.25 -4.05 -16.30
CA ALA A 89 -8.95 -3.48 -16.65
C ALA A 89 -9.01 -1.97 -16.92
N TYR A 90 -10.06 -1.50 -17.59
CA TYR A 90 -10.32 -0.08 -17.79
C TYR A 90 -10.55 0.66 -16.47
N PHE A 91 -11.27 0.03 -15.54
CA PHE A 91 -11.50 0.57 -14.20
C PHE A 91 -10.18 0.79 -13.45
N VAL A 92 -9.31 -0.21 -13.34
CA VAL A 92 -8.03 -0.02 -12.62
C VAL A 92 -7.12 0.99 -13.35
N SER A 93 -7.15 1.01 -14.69
CA SER A 93 -6.43 2.02 -15.48
C SER A 93 -6.94 3.43 -15.19
N TRP A 94 -8.25 3.60 -15.07
CA TRP A 94 -8.90 4.86 -14.69
C TRP A 94 -8.48 5.29 -13.28
N VAL A 95 -8.52 4.38 -12.30
CA VAL A 95 -8.09 4.67 -10.94
C VAL A 95 -6.65 5.15 -10.93
N MET A 96 -5.75 4.42 -11.59
CA MET A 96 -4.33 4.73 -11.65
C MET A 96 -4.07 6.09 -12.31
N LYS A 97 -4.70 6.35 -13.47
CA LYS A 97 -4.64 7.67 -14.16
C LYS A 97 -5.16 8.81 -13.29
N ASN A 98 -6.33 8.66 -12.66
CA ASN A 98 -6.94 9.73 -11.85
C ASN A 98 -6.26 9.90 -10.49
N SER A 99 -5.37 8.98 -10.13
CA SER A 99 -4.50 9.08 -8.96
C SER A 99 -3.16 9.75 -9.26
N GLY A 100 -2.89 10.07 -10.54
CA GLY A 100 -1.64 10.67 -11.01
C GLY A 100 -0.58 9.68 -11.49
N TYR A 101 -0.91 8.38 -11.59
CA TYR A 101 0.03 7.31 -11.90
C TYR A 101 -0.46 6.45 -13.08
N PRO A 102 -0.62 7.01 -14.29
CA PRO A 102 -1.10 6.24 -15.44
C PRO A 102 -0.16 5.05 -15.73
N LEU A 103 -0.74 3.90 -16.10
CA LEU A 103 0.01 2.66 -16.35
C LEU A 103 0.76 2.65 -17.70
N ARG A 104 0.42 3.58 -18.59
CA ARG A 104 1.09 3.84 -19.86
C ARG A 104 0.79 5.27 -20.32
N ASP A 105 1.70 5.84 -21.11
CA ASP A 105 1.56 7.18 -21.67
C ASP A 105 0.53 7.20 -22.82
N GLY A 106 -0.03 8.37 -23.11
CA GLY A 106 -1.01 8.56 -24.18
C GLY A 106 -2.38 7.95 -23.85
N ASP A 107 -2.81 6.94 -24.62
CA ASP A 107 -4.06 6.22 -24.36
C ASP A 107 -3.93 5.34 -23.12
N TRP A 108 -4.04 5.93 -21.92
CA TRP A 108 -3.87 5.28 -20.63
C TRP A 108 -4.78 4.07 -20.37
N ARG A 109 -5.80 3.84 -21.21
CA ARG A 109 -6.78 2.76 -21.07
C ARG A 109 -6.20 1.40 -21.40
N VAL A 110 -6.09 0.51 -20.42
CA VAL A 110 -5.64 -0.86 -20.67
C VAL A 110 -6.87 -1.77 -20.89
N PRO A 111 -7.03 -2.38 -22.09
CA PRO A 111 -8.25 -3.07 -22.47
C PRO A 111 -8.38 -4.50 -21.91
N ALA A 112 -7.33 -5.02 -21.28
CA ALA A 112 -7.29 -6.40 -20.84
C ALA A 112 -6.40 -6.62 -19.61
N VAL A 113 -6.80 -7.57 -18.77
CA VAL A 113 -6.01 -8.05 -17.63
C VAL A 113 -4.87 -8.95 -18.12
N TYR A 114 -5.21 -9.99 -18.88
CA TYR A 114 -4.27 -10.91 -19.50
C TYR A 114 -4.89 -11.52 -20.76
N ARG A 115 -4.16 -11.50 -21.89
CA ARG A 115 -4.58 -12.11 -23.17
C ARG A 115 -3.46 -12.97 -23.80
N GLY A 116 -2.52 -13.41 -22.97
CA GLY A 116 -1.25 -13.96 -23.40
C GLY A 116 -0.12 -12.92 -23.36
N PRO A 117 1.15 -13.35 -23.52
CA PRO A 117 2.29 -12.46 -23.47
C PRO A 117 2.28 -11.41 -24.58
N GLN A 118 2.88 -10.24 -24.32
CA GLN A 118 3.13 -9.18 -25.31
C GLN A 118 1.86 -8.63 -25.99
N SER A 119 0.73 -8.69 -25.30
CA SER A 119 -0.57 -8.19 -25.79
C SER A 119 -0.91 -6.79 -25.26
N GLY A 120 0.02 -6.14 -24.56
CA GLY A 120 -0.19 -4.81 -23.96
C GLY A 120 -1.23 -4.81 -22.84
N ASN A 121 -1.41 -5.95 -22.18
CA ASN A 121 -2.34 -6.12 -21.05
C ASN A 121 -1.71 -5.66 -19.73
N LEU A 122 -2.49 -5.61 -18.65
CA LEU A 122 -2.00 -5.15 -17.34
C LEU A 122 -0.77 -5.93 -16.87
N ARG A 123 -0.75 -7.26 -17.03
CA ARG A 123 0.41 -8.06 -16.63
C ARG A 123 1.66 -7.66 -17.39
N ASP A 124 1.57 -7.54 -18.72
CA ASP A 124 2.70 -7.15 -19.56
C ASP A 124 3.24 -5.76 -19.19
N LEU A 125 2.36 -4.82 -18.88
CA LEU A 125 2.73 -3.48 -18.42
C LEU A 125 3.44 -3.52 -17.05
N PHE A 126 2.92 -4.27 -16.09
CA PHE A 126 3.60 -4.40 -14.79
C PHE A 126 4.97 -5.08 -14.93
N ILE A 127 5.11 -6.05 -15.83
CA ILE A 127 6.41 -6.69 -16.10
C ILE A 127 7.37 -5.69 -16.73
N SER A 128 6.94 -4.92 -17.75
CA SER A 128 7.80 -3.95 -18.43
C SER A 128 8.24 -2.80 -17.52
N MET A 129 7.44 -2.47 -16.51
CA MET A 129 7.78 -1.49 -15.47
C MET A 129 8.63 -2.06 -14.32
N GLY A 130 8.91 -3.37 -14.30
CA GLY A 130 9.54 -4.02 -13.14
C GLY A 130 8.67 -4.01 -11.87
N ALA A 131 7.37 -3.77 -12.02
CA ALA A 131 6.40 -3.65 -10.94
C ALA A 131 5.66 -4.97 -10.65
N TYR A 132 5.73 -5.95 -11.55
CA TYR A 132 5.01 -7.21 -11.40
C TYR A 132 5.60 -8.08 -10.31
N GLN A 133 4.75 -8.50 -9.38
CA GLN A 133 5.04 -9.48 -8.35
C GLN A 133 4.24 -10.75 -8.64
N GLU A 134 4.92 -11.87 -8.82
CA GLU A 134 4.29 -13.15 -9.11
C GLU A 134 3.79 -13.82 -7.82
N TYR A 135 2.57 -14.35 -7.85
CA TYR A 135 2.06 -15.19 -6.77
C TYR A 135 2.46 -16.65 -7.00
N THR A 136 3.36 -17.16 -6.16
CA THR A 136 3.89 -18.54 -6.26
C THR A 136 3.36 -19.46 -5.15
N GLY A 137 2.31 -19.06 -4.43
CA GLY A 137 1.72 -19.83 -3.32
C GLY A 137 2.54 -19.79 -2.03
N ALA A 138 3.84 -20.10 -2.11
CA ALA A 138 4.74 -20.27 -0.96
C ALA A 138 5.89 -19.24 -0.88
N LYS A 139 6.09 -18.41 -1.92
CA LYS A 139 7.22 -17.45 -2.02
C LYS A 139 6.84 -16.13 -2.69
N ALA A 140 5.68 -15.57 -2.37
CA ALA A 140 5.51 -14.14 -2.56
C ALA A 140 6.43 -13.43 -1.55
N PRO A 141 7.50 -12.72 -1.98
CA PRO A 141 8.45 -12.12 -1.03
C PRO A 141 7.77 -11.07 -0.14
N VAL A 142 6.64 -10.51 -0.59
CA VAL A 142 5.81 -9.53 0.12
C VAL A 142 4.34 -9.82 -0.22
N ALA A 143 3.42 -9.69 0.74
CA ALA A 143 1.98 -9.73 0.45
C ALA A 143 1.56 -8.45 -0.33
N PRO A 144 0.49 -8.50 -1.15
CA PRO A 144 -0.02 -7.30 -1.79
C PRO A 144 -0.42 -6.25 -0.75
N GLN A 145 -0.11 -4.99 -1.04
CA GLN A 145 -0.37 -3.86 -0.15
C GLN A 145 -1.56 -3.03 -0.62
N PRO A 146 -2.23 -2.28 0.28
CA PRO A 146 -3.26 -1.33 -0.10
C PRO A 146 -2.79 -0.38 -1.23
N GLY A 147 -3.58 -0.30 -2.29
CA GLY A 147 -3.27 0.43 -3.52
C GLY A 147 -2.68 -0.42 -4.64
N ASP A 148 -2.14 -1.62 -4.36
CA ASP A 148 -1.64 -2.52 -5.41
C ASP A 148 -2.77 -2.97 -6.35
N VAL A 149 -2.42 -3.28 -7.60
CA VAL A 149 -3.37 -3.78 -8.60
C VAL A 149 -3.29 -5.31 -8.64
N ILE A 150 -4.30 -5.99 -8.11
CA ILE A 150 -4.34 -7.47 -8.05
C ILE A 150 -4.75 -8.05 -9.41
N LEU A 151 -4.12 -9.15 -9.83
CA LEU A 151 -4.47 -9.90 -11.04
C LEU A 151 -4.97 -11.30 -10.69
N PHE A 152 -6.16 -11.66 -11.20
CA PHE A 152 -6.76 -12.98 -11.04
C PHE A 152 -6.63 -13.81 -12.31
N SER A 153 -6.45 -15.13 -12.16
CA SER A 153 -6.29 -16.09 -13.26
C SER A 153 -7.50 -16.16 -14.20
N ARG A 154 -8.70 -15.82 -13.71
CA ARG A 154 -9.94 -15.67 -14.48
C ARG A 154 -9.98 -14.41 -15.39
N SER A 155 -8.81 -13.84 -15.72
CA SER A 155 -8.67 -12.58 -16.45
C SER A 155 -9.46 -11.42 -15.84
N HIS A 156 -9.36 -11.27 -14.51
CA HIS A 156 -10.00 -10.19 -13.75
C HIS A 156 -8.99 -9.42 -12.90
N THR A 157 -9.35 -8.23 -12.44
CA THR A 157 -8.46 -7.36 -11.65
C THR A 157 -9.23 -6.44 -10.71
N GLY A 158 -8.53 -5.90 -9.72
CA GLY A 158 -9.06 -4.90 -8.80
C GLY A 158 -7.93 -4.12 -8.10
N ILE A 159 -8.33 -3.16 -7.27
CA ILE A 159 -7.42 -2.44 -6.37
C ILE A 159 -7.48 -3.09 -5.00
N VAL A 160 -6.34 -3.48 -4.45
CA VAL A 160 -6.26 -4.01 -3.08
C VAL A 160 -6.54 -2.88 -2.10
N THR A 161 -7.48 -3.06 -1.19
CA THR A 161 -7.77 -2.07 -0.14
C THR A 161 -7.18 -2.46 1.20
N LYS A 162 -7.07 -3.77 1.47
CA LYS A 162 -6.54 -4.30 2.72
C LYS A 162 -6.15 -5.77 2.57
N MET A 163 -5.14 -6.18 3.33
CA MET A 163 -4.93 -7.57 3.74
C MET A 163 -5.22 -7.71 5.23
N ASN A 164 -5.98 -8.73 5.64
CA ASN A 164 -6.22 -9.06 7.05
C ASN A 164 -5.80 -10.51 7.31
N GLY A 165 -4.56 -10.71 7.74
CA GLY A 165 -3.97 -12.05 7.71
C GLY A 165 -3.94 -12.58 6.28
N ALA A 166 -4.66 -13.68 6.01
CA ALA A 166 -4.79 -14.23 4.67
C ALA A 166 -5.88 -13.54 3.83
N GLU A 167 -6.88 -12.92 4.46
CA GLU A 167 -8.04 -12.37 3.76
C GLU A 167 -7.63 -11.18 2.88
N LEU A 168 -8.10 -11.20 1.64
CA LEU A 168 -7.88 -10.17 0.64
C LEU A 168 -9.14 -9.33 0.49
N TYR A 169 -8.99 -8.01 0.58
CA TYR A 169 -10.05 -7.04 0.32
C TYR A 169 -9.68 -6.19 -0.89
N THR A 170 -10.64 -6.03 -1.80
CA THR A 170 -10.47 -5.31 -3.06
C THR A 170 -11.62 -4.38 -3.35
N ILE A 171 -11.41 -3.45 -4.29
CA ILE A 171 -12.46 -2.80 -5.06
C ILE A 171 -12.28 -3.21 -6.51
N GLU A 172 -13.35 -3.73 -7.10
CA GLU A 172 -13.32 -4.34 -8.42
C GLU A 172 -14.35 -3.71 -9.33
N GLY A 173 -13.94 -3.37 -10.55
CA GLY A 173 -14.83 -3.06 -11.64
C GLY A 173 -15.32 -4.34 -12.33
N ASN A 174 -16.45 -4.26 -13.01
CA ASN A 174 -17.14 -5.37 -13.65
C ASN A 174 -17.38 -6.57 -12.70
N SER A 175 -17.74 -6.28 -11.45
CA SER A 175 -17.97 -7.29 -10.42
C SER A 175 -19.40 -7.19 -9.91
N GLY A 176 -20.10 -8.33 -9.86
CA GLY A 176 -21.51 -8.43 -9.50
C GLY A 176 -21.86 -9.80 -8.95
N ALA A 177 -22.82 -9.85 -8.03
CA ALA A 177 -23.39 -11.12 -7.59
C ALA A 177 -24.18 -11.77 -8.74
N ALA A 178 -24.29 -13.10 -8.73
CA ALA A 178 -25.07 -13.83 -9.72
C ALA A 178 -26.50 -13.27 -9.82
N GLY A 179 -26.95 -12.99 -11.04
CA GLY A 179 -28.28 -12.40 -11.30
C GLY A 179 -28.39 -10.90 -11.00
N LYS A 180 -27.30 -10.20 -10.67
CA LYS A 180 -27.29 -8.74 -10.50
C LYS A 180 -26.40 -8.06 -11.55
N PRO A 181 -26.72 -6.82 -11.95
CA PRO A 181 -25.84 -6.04 -12.82
C PRO A 181 -24.48 -5.83 -12.17
N ASN A 182 -23.43 -5.98 -12.99
CA ASN A 182 -22.06 -5.67 -12.60
C ASN A 182 -21.91 -4.18 -12.25
N ARG A 183 -20.99 -3.89 -11.34
CA ARG A 183 -20.68 -2.54 -10.86
C ARG A 183 -19.27 -2.49 -10.28
N VAL A 184 -18.88 -1.31 -9.81
CA VAL A 184 -17.72 -1.17 -8.94
C VAL A 184 -18.11 -1.62 -7.53
N THR A 185 -17.52 -2.72 -7.06
CA THR A 185 -17.93 -3.40 -5.82
C THR A 185 -16.74 -3.67 -4.90
N PRO A 186 -16.87 -3.46 -3.58
CA PRO A 186 -15.92 -4.01 -2.62
C PRO A 186 -16.07 -5.52 -2.54
N VAL A 187 -14.98 -6.27 -2.70
CA VAL A 187 -14.99 -7.74 -2.66
C VAL A 187 -14.04 -8.23 -1.58
N THR A 188 -14.39 -9.36 -0.96
CA THR A 188 -13.55 -10.02 0.05
C THR A 188 -13.35 -11.47 -0.34
N TYR A 189 -12.11 -11.93 -0.23
CA TYR A 189 -11.72 -13.31 -0.45
C TYR A 189 -11.05 -13.89 0.79
N PRO A 190 -11.28 -15.17 1.12
CA PRO A 190 -10.64 -15.80 2.27
C PRO A 190 -9.12 -15.88 2.18
N SER A 191 -8.57 -15.95 0.96
CA SER A 191 -7.12 -15.96 0.71
C SER A 191 -6.79 -15.60 -0.74
N LEU A 192 -5.52 -15.26 -1.00
CA LEU A 192 -5.00 -15.08 -2.37
C LEU A 192 -5.23 -16.32 -3.24
N SER A 193 -4.98 -17.51 -2.67
CA SER A 193 -5.22 -18.79 -3.37
C SER A 193 -6.69 -19.01 -3.67
N ALA A 194 -7.59 -18.78 -2.70
CA ALA A 194 -9.03 -18.95 -2.89
C ALA A 194 -9.61 -17.97 -3.92
N ALA A 195 -9.01 -16.78 -4.04
CA ALA A 195 -9.37 -15.81 -5.05
C ALA A 195 -8.83 -16.13 -6.46
N GLY A 196 -7.93 -17.12 -6.58
CA GLY A 196 -7.25 -17.42 -7.85
C GLY A 196 -6.29 -16.29 -8.28
N VAL A 197 -5.61 -15.64 -7.34
CA VAL A 197 -4.60 -14.63 -7.64
C VAL A 197 -3.43 -15.26 -8.40
N MET A 198 -2.97 -14.60 -9.46
CA MET A 198 -1.75 -14.99 -10.19
C MET A 198 -0.58 -14.04 -9.93
N GLY A 199 -0.84 -12.85 -9.40
CA GLY A 199 0.17 -11.85 -9.08
C GLY A 199 -0.45 -10.46 -8.92
N TRP A 200 0.38 -9.45 -8.79
CA TRP A 200 -0.07 -8.05 -8.70
C TRP A 200 0.97 -7.07 -9.25
N GLY A 201 0.52 -5.88 -9.59
CA GLY A 201 1.39 -4.73 -9.80
C GLY A 201 1.65 -4.03 -8.47
N ASN A 202 2.90 -4.04 -8.00
CA ASN A 202 3.32 -3.22 -6.88
C ASN A 202 3.39 -1.74 -7.33
N VAL A 203 2.56 -0.90 -6.73
CA VAL A 203 2.43 0.49 -7.19
C VAL A 203 3.59 1.38 -6.75
N ASP A 204 4.43 0.99 -5.79
CA ASP A 204 5.58 1.81 -5.39
C ASP A 204 6.57 1.98 -6.54
N ALA A 205 6.79 0.92 -7.34
CA ALA A 205 7.62 0.97 -8.54
C ALA A 205 7.06 1.92 -9.63
N ILE A 206 5.74 2.12 -9.65
CA ILE A 206 5.06 3.00 -10.61
C ILE A 206 5.12 4.45 -10.11
N ILE A 207 4.87 4.63 -8.81
CA ILE A 207 4.94 5.91 -8.11
C ILE A 207 6.36 6.49 -8.18
N SER A 208 7.38 5.67 -7.97
CA SER A 208 8.78 6.10 -8.02
C SER A 208 9.18 6.59 -9.41
N ARG A 209 8.77 5.89 -10.47
CA ARG A 209 8.97 6.32 -11.87
C ARG A 209 8.31 7.66 -12.18
N ALA A 210 7.10 7.91 -11.65
CA ALA A 210 6.42 9.19 -11.83
C ALA A 210 7.11 10.35 -11.08
N ALA A 211 7.92 10.05 -10.07
CA ALA A 211 8.68 11.04 -9.31
C ALA A 211 10.05 11.37 -9.94
N GLU A 212 10.55 10.56 -10.89
CA GLU A 212 11.77 10.89 -11.61
C GLU A 212 11.49 12.04 -12.61
N PRO A 213 12.27 13.13 -12.59
CA PRO A 213 12.13 14.18 -13.59
C PRO A 213 12.40 13.57 -14.96
N ALA A 214 11.52 13.85 -15.93
CA ALA A 214 11.69 13.41 -17.31
C ALA A 214 13.14 13.70 -17.75
N SER A 215 13.89 12.63 -18.06
CA SER A 215 15.26 12.76 -18.54
C SER A 215 15.23 13.70 -19.76
N PRO A 216 16.08 14.75 -19.82
CA PRO A 216 16.04 15.70 -20.92
C PRO A 216 16.21 14.92 -22.22
N SER A 217 15.19 14.98 -23.07
CA SER A 217 15.19 14.38 -24.39
C SER A 217 16.50 14.74 -25.07
N LYS A 218 17.29 13.72 -25.42
CA LYS A 218 18.53 13.88 -26.18
C LYS A 218 18.17 14.60 -27.48
N GLN A 219 18.40 15.90 -27.56
CA GLN A 219 18.21 16.65 -28.79
C GLN A 219 19.06 15.99 -29.88
N PRO A 220 18.55 15.86 -31.13
CA PRO A 220 19.39 15.42 -32.23
C PRO A 220 20.58 16.36 -32.31
N GLN A 221 21.79 15.82 -32.15
CA GLN A 221 23.00 16.57 -32.44
C GLN A 221 23.00 16.91 -33.95
N PRO A 222 23.49 18.09 -34.32
CA PRO A 222 23.39 18.62 -35.69
C PRO A 222 24.06 17.73 -36.74
#